data_AF-A0A5N6XAF4-F1
#
_entry.id   AF-A0A5N6XAF4-F1
#
_cell.length_a   1.000
_cell.length_b   1.000
_cell.length_c   1.000
_cell.angle_alpha   90.00
_cell.angle_beta   90.00
_cell.angle_gamma   90.00
#
_symmetry.space_group_name_H-M   'P 1'
#
loop_
_entity.id
_entity.type
_entity.pdbx_description
1 polymer ?
#
loop_
_entity_poly.entity_id
_entity_poly.type
_entity_poly.pdbx_seq_one_letter_code
_entity_poly.pdbx_strand_id
1 'polypeptide(L)'
;MPNEHVHVGDEAGVQGRFANNVGQVIGTICSTASVDIRFADYKSTDDTIMSGEVSDVVLITTSGSMRIVGEMKTLWVVALDLEAATLPHDEAHLRHILGQIAGYMKSSDRNYGFMSTYEETIYLTQEFKRGSWTLFHSRPIHHFTKRESARGLDLTNKVSLRECFWFLIGCALEDDIAGNSLLLREWVQKKKP
;
A
#
# COMPACT_ATOMS: atom_id res chain seq x y z
N MET A 1 -13.33 13.54 7.65
CA MET A 1 -14.76 13.33 7.26
C MET A 1 -15.66 13.80 8.41
N PRO A 2 -16.73 14.57 8.20
CA PRO A 2 -17.63 14.99 9.28
C PRO A 2 -18.56 13.89 9.84
N ASN A 3 -18.58 12.70 9.21
CA ASN A 3 -19.57 11.65 9.47
C ASN A 3 -18.98 10.39 10.12
N GLU A 4 -17.73 10.44 10.57
CA GLU A 4 -17.12 9.32 11.30
C GLU A 4 -17.42 9.48 12.79
N HIS A 5 -18.17 8.54 13.35
CA HIS A 5 -18.61 8.56 14.75
C HIS A 5 -17.90 7.51 15.61
N VAL A 6 -16.82 6.92 15.08
CA VAL A 6 -16.02 5.91 15.76
C VAL A 6 -14.64 6.48 16.03
N HIS A 7 -14.23 6.48 17.30
CA HIS A 7 -12.88 6.82 17.68
C HIS A 7 -11.98 5.59 17.54
N VAL A 8 -10.90 5.74 16.78
CA VAL A 8 -9.93 4.67 16.50
C VAL A 8 -8.69 4.88 17.38
N GLY A 9 -8.39 3.90 18.23
CA GLY A 9 -7.25 3.95 19.15
C GLY A 9 -6.19 2.86 18.90
N ASP A 10 -6.48 1.89 18.04
CA ASP A 10 -5.66 0.70 17.82
C ASP A 10 -5.62 0.27 16.34
N GLU A 11 -4.84 -0.76 16.06
CA GLU A 11 -4.59 -1.28 14.71
C GLU A 11 -5.84 -1.87 14.08
N ALA A 12 -6.60 -2.66 14.84
CA ALA A 12 -7.85 -3.25 14.39
C ALA A 12 -8.87 -2.17 13.99
N GLY A 13 -8.95 -1.07 14.74
CA GLY A 13 -9.78 0.07 14.39
C GLY A 13 -9.32 0.77 13.10
N VAL A 14 -8.00 0.92 12.88
CA VAL A 14 -7.46 1.49 11.63
C VAL A 14 -7.80 0.59 10.44
N GLN A 15 -7.59 -0.72 10.57
CA GLN A 15 -7.93 -1.71 9.54
C GLN A 15 -9.43 -1.69 9.21
N GLY A 16 -10.30 -1.72 10.22
CA GLY A 16 -11.75 -1.65 10.02
C GLY A 16 -12.20 -0.35 9.35
N ARG A 17 -11.61 0.78 9.77
CA ARG A 17 -11.86 2.10 9.18
C ARG A 17 -11.42 2.16 7.71
N PHE A 18 -10.26 1.60 7.38
CA PHE A 18 -9.77 1.49 6.01
C PHE A 18 -10.68 0.58 5.16
N ALA A 19 -11.03 -0.59 5.67
CA ALA A 19 -11.91 -1.53 4.97
C ALA A 19 -13.26 -0.88 4.62
N ASN A 20 -13.88 -0.13 5.54
CA ASN A 20 -15.16 0.53 5.31
C ASN A 20 -15.08 1.67 4.29
N ASN A 21 -14.11 2.57 4.43
CA ASN A 21 -14.09 3.82 3.65
C ASN A 21 -13.33 3.71 2.31
N VAL A 22 -12.41 2.75 2.21
CA VAL A 22 -11.59 2.48 1.01
C VAL A 22 -11.99 1.14 0.41
N GLY A 23 -11.86 0.05 1.18
CA GLY A 23 -12.07 -1.31 0.68
C GLY A 23 -13.46 -1.53 0.06
N GLN A 24 -14.53 -1.22 0.79
CA GLN A 24 -15.91 -1.36 0.30
C GLN A 24 -16.20 -0.45 -0.90
N VAL A 25 -15.69 0.78 -0.87
CA VAL A 25 -15.94 1.77 -1.93
C VAL A 25 -15.24 1.35 -3.23
N ILE A 26 -13.94 1.05 -3.17
CA ILE A 26 -13.19 0.60 -4.35
C ILE A 26 -13.65 -0.78 -4.79
N GLY A 27 -13.92 -1.71 -3.88
CA GLY A 27 -14.48 -3.02 -4.20
C GLY A 27 -15.81 -2.93 -4.96
N THR A 28 -16.70 -2.01 -4.55
CA THR A 28 -17.96 -1.74 -5.28
C THR A 28 -17.69 -1.19 -6.68
N ILE A 29 -16.72 -0.28 -6.83
CA ILE A 29 -16.32 0.26 -8.14
C ILE A 29 -15.77 -0.87 -9.03
N CYS A 30 -14.85 -1.70 -8.52
CA CYS A 30 -14.31 -2.86 -9.25
C CYS A 30 -15.42 -3.81 -9.69
N SER A 31 -16.32 -4.17 -8.77
CA SER A 31 -17.47 -5.04 -9.09
C SER A 31 -18.38 -4.44 -10.16
N THR A 32 -18.63 -3.13 -10.12
CA THR A 32 -19.50 -2.44 -11.09
C THR A 32 -18.82 -2.32 -12.46
N ALA A 33 -17.50 -2.13 -12.47
CA ALA A 33 -16.69 -2.03 -13.68
C ALA A 33 -16.24 -3.39 -14.25
N SER A 34 -16.71 -4.51 -13.68
CA SER A 34 -16.29 -5.86 -14.03
C SER A 34 -14.77 -6.08 -13.97
N VAL A 35 -14.12 -5.41 -13.02
CA VAL A 35 -12.69 -5.58 -12.71
C VAL A 35 -12.56 -6.63 -11.61
N ASP A 36 -11.85 -7.71 -11.91
CA ASP A 36 -11.69 -8.87 -11.03
C ASP A 36 -10.66 -8.63 -9.91
N ILE A 37 -11.01 -7.75 -8.96
CA ILE A 37 -10.20 -7.43 -7.78
C ILE A 37 -11.10 -7.24 -6.55
N ARG A 38 -10.64 -7.74 -5.40
CA ARG A 38 -11.24 -7.56 -4.07
C ARG A 38 -10.17 -7.22 -3.05
N PHE A 39 -10.52 -6.35 -2.11
CA PHE A 39 -9.75 -6.20 -0.87
C PHE A 39 -10.04 -7.40 0.03
N ALA A 40 -9.00 -7.96 0.64
CA ALA A 40 -9.11 -9.11 1.50
C ALA A 40 -8.03 -9.10 2.60
N ASP A 41 -8.25 -9.89 3.64
CA ASP A 41 -7.20 -10.26 4.59
C ASP A 41 -6.28 -11.28 3.93
N TYR A 42 -4.97 -11.26 4.23
CA TYR A 42 -3.99 -12.17 3.60
C TYR A 42 -4.39 -13.65 3.69
N LYS A 43 -5.02 -14.08 4.80
CA LYS A 43 -5.47 -15.47 5.01
C LYS A 43 -6.63 -15.90 4.10
N SER A 44 -7.20 -14.98 3.34
CA SER A 44 -8.22 -15.28 2.32
C SER A 44 -7.61 -15.52 0.93
N THR A 45 -6.29 -15.42 0.79
CA THR A 45 -5.58 -15.73 -0.45
C THR A 45 -5.34 -17.23 -0.58
N ASP A 46 -5.22 -17.70 -1.82
CA ASP A 46 -4.71 -19.06 -2.12
C ASP A 46 -3.17 -19.07 -2.18
N ASP A 47 -2.53 -17.90 -2.09
CA ASP A 47 -1.08 -17.72 -2.17
C ASP A 47 -0.39 -17.98 -0.82
N THR A 48 0.12 -19.20 -0.65
CA THR A 48 0.90 -19.59 0.55
C THR A 48 2.38 -19.22 0.48
N ILE A 49 2.76 -18.30 -0.41
CA ILE A 49 4.17 -18.00 -0.75
C ILE A 49 4.88 -17.30 0.41
N MET A 50 4.18 -16.46 1.16
CA MET A 50 4.76 -15.76 2.31
C MET A 50 4.77 -16.70 3.53
N SER A 51 5.94 -17.27 3.83
CA SER A 51 6.12 -18.26 4.90
C SER A 51 5.94 -17.65 6.30
N GLY A 52 4.70 -17.56 6.78
CA GLY A 52 4.34 -17.12 8.13
C GLY A 52 4.28 -15.60 8.32
N GLU A 53 4.50 -14.82 7.26
CA GLU A 53 4.27 -13.37 7.26
C GLU A 53 2.83 -13.08 6.83
N VAL A 54 2.14 -12.19 7.54
CA VAL A 54 0.73 -11.86 7.29
C VAL A 54 0.65 -10.37 7.03
N SER A 55 0.39 -9.99 5.78
CA SER A 55 0.07 -8.60 5.43
C SER A 55 -1.30 -8.24 5.98
N ASP A 56 -1.46 -6.99 6.42
CA ASP A 56 -2.75 -6.52 6.96
C ASP A 56 -3.86 -6.54 5.91
N VAL A 57 -3.53 -6.14 4.68
CA VAL A 57 -4.49 -6.06 3.57
C VAL A 57 -3.82 -6.58 2.30
N VAL A 58 -4.58 -7.27 1.48
CA VAL A 58 -4.18 -7.68 0.14
C VAL A 58 -5.30 -7.37 -0.85
N LEU A 59 -4.93 -7.20 -2.12
CA LEU A 59 -5.90 -7.19 -3.21
C LEU A 59 -5.72 -8.48 -3.99
N ILE A 60 -6.81 -9.23 -4.12
CA ILE A 60 -6.86 -10.55 -4.75
C ILE A 60 -7.87 -10.57 -5.89
N THR A 61 -7.66 -11.47 -6.85
CA THR A 61 -8.70 -11.85 -7.82
C THR A 61 -9.78 -12.72 -7.16
N THR A 62 -10.90 -12.91 -7.85
CA THR A 62 -11.94 -13.87 -7.44
C THR A 62 -11.43 -15.30 -7.27
N SER A 63 -10.36 -15.65 -7.98
CA SER A 63 -9.67 -16.94 -7.89
C SER A 63 -8.68 -17.04 -6.73
N GLY A 64 -8.62 -16.05 -5.84
CA GLY A 64 -7.73 -16.06 -4.67
C GLY A 64 -6.29 -15.63 -4.94
N SER A 65 -5.95 -15.23 -6.18
CA SER A 65 -4.60 -14.83 -6.57
C SER A 65 -4.30 -13.39 -6.15
N MET A 66 -3.25 -13.20 -5.35
CA MET A 66 -2.83 -11.90 -4.85
C MET A 66 -2.14 -11.07 -5.93
N ARG A 67 -2.47 -9.78 -5.97
CA ARG A 67 -1.93 -8.80 -6.95
C ARG A 67 -1.20 -7.65 -6.28
N ILE A 68 -1.69 -7.20 -5.13
CA ILE A 68 -1.14 -6.05 -4.39
C ILE A 68 -1.11 -6.38 -2.90
N VAL A 69 -0.06 -5.93 -2.22
CA VAL A 69 0.16 -6.10 -0.78
C VAL A 69 0.02 -4.76 -0.05
N GLY A 70 -0.61 -4.75 1.12
CA GLY A 70 -0.93 -3.55 1.88
C GLY A 70 -0.58 -3.68 3.36
N GLU A 71 0.10 -2.67 3.89
CA GLU A 71 0.50 -2.59 5.30
C GLU A 71 -0.18 -1.42 6.01
N MET A 72 -0.92 -1.71 7.07
CA MET A 72 -1.59 -0.71 7.90
C MET A 72 -0.68 -0.35 9.09
N LYS A 73 -0.70 0.91 9.49
CA LYS A 73 0.06 1.38 10.66
C LYS A 73 -0.77 2.30 11.53
N THR A 74 -0.64 2.17 12.84
CA THR A 74 -1.26 3.08 13.81
C THR A 74 -0.39 4.31 14.04
N LEU A 75 -1.01 5.49 14.14
CA LEU A 75 -0.33 6.78 14.32
C LEU A 75 0.41 6.94 15.67
N TRP A 76 0.06 6.16 16.70
CA TRP A 76 0.54 6.39 18.09
C TRP A 76 1.86 5.70 18.42
N VAL A 77 2.35 4.80 17.58
CA VAL A 77 3.76 4.40 17.65
C VAL A 77 4.54 5.61 17.18
N VAL A 78 5.05 6.37 18.15
CA VAL A 78 5.81 7.62 17.98
C VAL A 78 6.55 7.63 16.64
N ALA A 79 6.17 8.59 15.77
CA ALA A 79 6.87 9.01 14.54
C ALA A 79 6.44 8.49 13.16
N LEU A 80 5.24 7.90 12.93
CA LEU A 80 4.81 7.67 11.53
C LEU A 80 3.96 8.82 10.96
N ASP A 81 4.64 9.94 10.68
CA ASP A 81 4.17 10.95 9.73
C ASP A 81 4.79 10.59 8.37
N LEU A 82 3.96 10.13 7.41
CA LEU A 82 4.48 9.69 6.11
C LEU A 82 5.02 10.86 5.29
N GLU A 83 4.49 12.06 5.50
CA GLU A 83 5.02 13.29 4.89
C GLU A 83 6.40 13.61 5.43
N ALA A 84 6.58 13.63 6.75
CA ALA A 84 7.88 13.85 7.37
C ALA A 84 8.89 12.73 7.03
N ALA A 85 8.46 11.46 7.07
CA ALA A 85 9.34 10.32 6.78
C ALA A 85 9.82 10.31 5.33
N THR A 86 9.05 10.85 4.39
CA THR A 86 9.47 10.94 2.97
C THR A 86 10.40 12.12 2.68
N LEU A 87 10.76 12.93 3.68
CA LEU A 87 11.75 14.01 3.52
C LEU A 87 13.19 13.45 3.45
N PRO A 88 14.09 14.07 2.66
CA PRO A 88 15.45 13.55 2.41
C PRO A 88 16.34 13.36 3.64
N HIS A 89 16.00 13.97 4.78
CA HIS A 89 16.85 13.96 5.98
C HIS A 89 16.55 12.80 6.93
N ASP A 90 15.49 12.02 6.69
CA ASP A 90 15.04 10.93 7.58
C ASP A 90 14.95 9.56 6.87
N GLU A 91 15.90 9.31 5.98
CA GLU A 91 15.94 8.10 5.16
C GLU A 91 16.04 6.81 6.00
N ALA A 92 16.69 6.87 7.15
CA ALA A 92 16.85 5.72 8.04
C ALA A 92 15.53 5.27 8.67
N HIS A 93 14.70 6.23 9.08
CA HIS A 93 13.38 5.96 9.65
C HIS A 93 12.42 5.45 8.59
N LEU A 94 12.39 6.09 7.41
CA LEU A 94 11.58 5.62 6.29
C LEU A 94 11.95 4.19 5.87
N ARG A 95 13.25 3.87 5.78
CA ARG A 95 13.72 2.51 5.48
C ARG A 95 13.27 1.51 6.55
N HIS A 96 13.25 1.91 7.82
CA HIS A 96 12.78 1.04 8.90
C HIS A 96 11.29 0.72 8.74
N ILE A 97 10.48 1.74 8.49
CA ILE A 97 9.04 1.63 8.27
C ILE A 97 8.74 0.77 7.04
N LEU A 98 9.37 1.08 5.90
CA LEU A 98 9.14 0.40 4.63
C LEU A 98 9.67 -1.03 4.61
N GLY A 99 10.58 -1.40 5.52
CA GLY A 99 11.23 -2.71 5.52
C GLY A 99 10.24 -3.88 5.59
N GLN A 100 9.14 -3.74 6.33
CA GLN A 100 8.13 -4.79 6.45
C GLN A 100 7.39 -5.01 5.12
N ILE A 101 6.77 -3.96 4.58
CA ILE A 101 6.05 -4.04 3.30
C ILE A 101 6.98 -4.39 2.12
N ALA A 102 8.21 -3.88 2.10
CA ALA A 102 9.22 -4.25 1.11
C ALA A 102 9.56 -5.75 1.18
N GLY A 103 9.60 -6.30 2.39
CA GLY A 103 9.79 -7.73 2.63
C GLY A 103 8.63 -8.54 2.08
N TYR A 104 7.40 -8.14 2.36
CA TYR A 104 6.21 -8.81 1.87
C TYR A 104 6.10 -8.79 0.34
N MET A 105 6.29 -7.62 -0.28
CA MET A 105 6.30 -7.47 -1.73
C MET A 105 7.38 -8.34 -2.38
N LYS A 106 8.55 -8.45 -1.75
CA LYS A 106 9.64 -9.31 -2.24
C LYS A 106 9.34 -10.80 -2.06
N SER A 107 8.85 -11.21 -0.90
CA SER A 107 8.53 -12.61 -0.59
C SER A 107 7.39 -13.14 -1.46
N SER A 108 6.42 -12.28 -1.81
CA SER A 108 5.28 -12.62 -2.68
C SER A 108 5.53 -12.37 -4.16
N ASP A 109 6.70 -11.85 -4.54
CA ASP A 109 7.01 -11.42 -5.91
C ASP A 109 5.94 -10.48 -6.51
N ARG A 110 5.47 -9.52 -5.71
CA ARG A 110 4.53 -8.47 -6.13
C ARG A 110 5.25 -7.16 -6.37
N ASN A 111 4.99 -6.57 -7.53
CA ASN A 111 5.57 -5.30 -7.92
C ASN A 111 4.93 -4.15 -7.14
N TYR A 112 3.62 -4.21 -6.91
CA TYR A 112 2.85 -3.13 -6.31
C TYR A 112 2.45 -3.39 -4.86
N GLY A 113 2.52 -2.32 -4.07
CA GLY A 113 2.07 -2.34 -2.69
C GLY A 113 1.65 -0.97 -2.19
N PHE A 114 1.17 -0.90 -0.97
CA PHE A 114 0.84 0.36 -0.31
C PHE A 114 1.05 0.28 1.20
N MET A 115 1.24 1.44 1.80
CA MET A 115 1.25 1.60 3.25
C MET A 115 0.28 2.70 3.63
N SER A 116 -0.53 2.47 4.67
CA SER A 116 -1.53 3.44 5.10
C SER A 116 -1.58 3.58 6.62
N THR A 117 -1.70 4.82 7.08
CA THR A 117 -2.14 5.14 8.45
C THR A 117 -3.65 5.42 8.51
N TYR A 118 -4.36 5.05 7.44
CA TYR A 118 -5.63 5.61 6.99
C TYR A 118 -5.58 7.10 6.67
N GLU A 119 -5.05 7.95 7.56
CA GLU A 119 -5.01 9.39 7.35
C GLU A 119 -4.21 9.75 6.08
N GLU A 120 -3.12 9.01 5.87
CA GLU A 120 -2.20 9.13 4.76
C GLU A 120 -1.93 7.76 4.16
N THR A 121 -1.72 7.72 2.84
CA THR A 121 -1.31 6.51 2.13
C THR A 121 -0.20 6.81 1.14
N ILE A 122 0.82 5.96 1.12
CA ILE A 122 1.83 5.92 0.06
C ILE A 122 1.69 4.64 -0.74
N TYR A 123 1.97 4.72 -2.03
CA TYR A 123 1.98 3.60 -2.96
C TYR A 123 3.42 3.24 -3.31
N LEU A 124 3.69 1.96 -3.52
CA LEU A 124 5.03 1.40 -3.67
C LEU A 124 5.16 0.61 -4.98
N THR A 125 6.33 0.66 -5.61
CA THR A 125 6.71 -0.18 -6.74
C THR A 125 8.17 -0.64 -6.65
N GLN A 126 8.47 -1.85 -7.09
CA GLN A 126 9.84 -2.40 -7.12
C GLN A 126 10.37 -2.40 -8.55
N GLU A 127 11.33 -1.53 -8.87
CA GLU A 127 11.83 -1.42 -10.24
C GLU A 127 13.34 -1.48 -10.31
N PHE A 128 13.86 -2.15 -11.35
CA PHE A 128 15.27 -2.08 -11.70
C PHE A 128 15.55 -0.81 -12.48
N LYS A 129 16.11 0.21 -11.81
CA LYS A 129 16.45 1.51 -12.41
C LYS A 129 17.89 1.87 -12.11
N ARG A 130 18.59 2.38 -13.13
CA ARG A 130 19.99 2.84 -13.02
C ARG A 130 20.96 1.79 -12.48
N GLY A 131 20.72 0.52 -12.79
CA GLY A 131 21.62 -0.59 -12.41
C GLY A 131 21.36 -1.19 -11.02
N SER A 132 20.33 -0.74 -10.31
CA SER A 132 19.94 -1.31 -9.01
C SER A 132 18.44 -1.49 -8.89
N TRP A 133 18.03 -2.56 -8.21
CA TRP A 133 16.65 -2.68 -7.72
C TRP A 133 16.39 -1.57 -6.70
N THR A 134 15.28 -0.87 -6.88
CA THR A 134 14.90 0.28 -6.05
C THR A 134 13.42 0.19 -5.72
N LEU A 135 13.08 0.37 -4.43
CA LEU A 135 11.70 0.55 -3.99
C LEU A 135 11.35 2.02 -4.16
N PHE A 136 10.48 2.32 -5.12
CA PHE A 136 9.94 3.67 -5.30
C PHE A 136 8.66 3.81 -4.49
N HIS A 137 8.40 5.04 -4.03
CA HIS A 137 7.16 5.38 -3.36
C HIS A 137 6.54 6.64 -3.95
N SER A 138 5.21 6.76 -3.88
CA SER A 138 4.50 8.00 -4.16
C SER A 138 4.75 9.04 -3.06
N ARG A 139 4.33 10.28 -3.30
CA ARG A 139 4.06 11.21 -2.19
C ARG A 139 2.89 10.68 -1.35
N PRO A 140 2.81 11.04 -0.05
CA PRO A 140 1.64 10.74 0.75
C PRO A 140 0.38 11.36 0.16
N ILE A 141 -0.69 10.58 0.14
CA ILE A 141 -2.02 11.01 -0.28
C ILE A 141 -2.92 10.99 0.96
N HIS A 142 -3.42 12.15 1.36
CA HIS A 142 -4.37 12.23 2.46
C HIS A 142 -5.74 11.66 2.07
N HIS A 143 -6.39 10.98 3.01
CA HIS A 143 -7.71 10.37 2.79
C HIS A 143 -8.81 11.38 2.42
N PHE A 144 -8.64 12.63 2.86
CA PHE A 144 -9.59 13.73 2.61
C PHE A 144 -9.30 14.52 1.33
N THR A 145 -8.19 14.22 0.63
CA THR A 145 -7.84 14.90 -0.63
C THR A 145 -8.97 14.71 -1.63
N LYS A 146 -9.55 15.83 -2.08
CA LYS A 146 -10.59 15.83 -3.10
C LYS A 146 -9.93 15.88 -4.47
N ARG A 147 -10.60 15.29 -5.46
CA ARG A 147 -10.23 15.46 -6.85
C ARG A 147 -10.34 16.94 -7.22
N GLU A 148 -9.28 17.48 -7.79
CA GLU A 148 -9.26 18.81 -8.38
C GLU A 148 -8.72 18.75 -9.81
N SER A 149 -9.19 19.65 -10.68
CA SER A 149 -8.64 19.76 -12.02
C SER A 149 -7.21 20.30 -11.97
N ALA A 150 -6.23 19.50 -12.36
CA ALA A 150 -4.85 19.96 -12.51
C ALA A 150 -4.65 20.66 -13.85
N ARG A 151 -4.04 21.86 -13.84
CA ARG A 151 -3.41 22.45 -15.03
C ARG A 151 -1.93 22.02 -15.02
N GLY A 152 -1.52 21.20 -15.98
CA GLY A 152 -0.16 20.65 -16.07
C GLY A 152 0.01 19.32 -15.33
N LEU A 153 1.27 18.89 -15.15
CA LEU A 153 1.64 17.57 -14.60
C LEU A 153 1.73 17.53 -13.07
N ASP A 154 1.57 18.66 -12.39
CA ASP A 154 1.60 18.68 -10.93
C ASP A 154 0.25 18.23 -10.36
N LEU A 155 0.22 16.99 -9.86
CA LEU A 155 -0.94 16.35 -9.25
C LEU A 155 -0.95 16.46 -7.71
N THR A 156 -0.05 17.25 -7.12
CA THR A 156 0.05 17.40 -5.65
C THR A 156 -1.27 17.86 -5.07
N ASN A 157 -1.83 17.09 -4.14
CA ASN A 157 -3.11 17.35 -3.47
C ASN A 157 -4.31 17.52 -4.43
N LYS A 158 -4.24 16.96 -5.64
CA LYS A 158 -5.32 17.06 -6.65
C LYS A 158 -5.95 15.73 -7.04
N VAL A 159 -5.33 14.62 -6.64
CA VAL A 159 -5.84 13.26 -6.87
C VAL A 159 -6.31 12.68 -5.55
N SER A 160 -7.52 12.11 -5.56
CA SER A 160 -8.07 11.48 -4.37
C SER A 160 -7.44 10.11 -4.13
N LEU A 161 -7.44 9.66 -2.87
CA LEU A 161 -6.99 8.33 -2.49
C LEU A 161 -7.62 7.22 -3.34
N ARG A 162 -8.92 7.37 -3.67
CA ARG A 162 -9.70 6.39 -4.43
C ARG A 162 -9.27 6.33 -5.91
N GLU A 163 -8.95 7.47 -6.51
CA GLU A 163 -8.41 7.52 -7.88
C GLU A 163 -7.04 6.86 -7.95
N CYS A 164 -6.19 7.05 -6.94
CA CYS A 164 -4.90 6.40 -6.86
C CYS A 164 -5.03 4.87 -6.73
N PHE A 165 -5.94 4.36 -5.89
CA PHE A 165 -6.20 2.92 -5.84
C PHE A 165 -6.71 2.35 -7.15
N TRP A 166 -7.63 3.06 -7.82
CA TRP A 166 -8.12 2.66 -9.13
C TRP A 166 -6.98 2.56 -10.17
N PHE A 167 -6.08 3.54 -10.18
CA PHE A 167 -4.89 3.53 -11.04
C PHE A 167 -3.95 2.37 -10.70
N LEU A 168 -3.62 2.16 -9.42
CA LEU A 168 -2.75 1.08 -8.96
C LEU A 168 -3.29 -0.30 -9.36
N ILE A 169 -4.61 -0.50 -9.23
CA ILE A 169 -5.29 -1.72 -9.67
C ILE A 169 -5.10 -1.94 -11.17
N GLY A 170 -5.26 -0.88 -11.98
CA GLY A 170 -5.00 -0.95 -13.42
C GLY A 170 -3.58 -1.43 -13.72
N CYS A 171 -2.58 -0.85 -13.07
CA CYS A 171 -1.18 -1.27 -13.23
C CYS A 171 -0.96 -2.73 -12.83
N ALA A 172 -1.50 -3.16 -11.69
CA ALA A 172 -1.33 -4.54 -11.22
C ALA A 172 -2.06 -5.58 -12.09
N LEU A 173 -3.09 -5.19 -12.83
CA LEU A 173 -3.75 -6.08 -13.78
C LEU A 173 -3.00 -6.19 -15.11
N GLU A 174 -2.19 -5.20 -15.45
CA GLU A 174 -1.30 -5.26 -16.61
C GLU A 174 -0.06 -6.12 -16.32
N ASP A 175 0.63 -5.86 -15.20
CA ASP A 175 1.80 -6.63 -14.75
C ASP A 175 2.05 -6.46 -13.24
N ASP A 176 1.74 -7.47 -12.43
CA ASP A 176 1.94 -7.46 -10.98
C ASP A 176 3.26 -8.11 -10.53
N ILE A 177 4.06 -8.67 -11.42
CA ILE A 177 5.24 -9.45 -11.03
C ILE A 177 6.46 -8.53 -10.93
N ALA A 178 7.11 -8.51 -9.76
CA ALA A 178 8.30 -7.68 -9.58
C ALA A 178 9.51 -8.24 -10.34
N GLY A 179 9.72 -9.56 -10.28
CA GLY A 179 10.92 -10.19 -10.84
C GLY A 179 12.22 -9.73 -10.15
N ASN A 180 12.13 -9.23 -8.92
CA ASN A 180 13.27 -8.70 -8.18
C ASN A 180 14.29 -9.83 -7.95
N SER A 181 15.49 -9.72 -8.54
CA SER A 181 16.49 -10.79 -8.50
C SER A 181 17.34 -10.83 -7.23
N LEU A 182 17.23 -9.84 -6.34
CA LEU A 182 17.96 -9.82 -5.07
C LEU A 182 17.46 -10.91 -4.12
N LEU A 183 18.31 -11.32 -3.18
CA LEU A 183 17.87 -12.14 -2.06
C LEU A 183 17.11 -11.26 -1.05
N LEU A 184 16.15 -11.83 -0.33
CA LEU A 184 15.36 -11.08 0.67
C LEU A 184 16.24 -10.35 1.70
N ARG A 185 17.35 -10.96 2.13
CA ARG A 185 18.32 -10.37 3.07
C ARG A 185 19.13 -9.21 2.49
N GLU A 186 19.28 -9.16 1.17
CA GLU A 186 19.94 -8.06 0.47
C GLU A 186 18.96 -6.92 0.21
N TRP A 187 17.68 -7.26 0.08
CA TRP A 187 16.58 -6.32 -0.13
C TRP A 187 16.13 -5.62 1.15
N VAL A 188 15.99 -6.38 2.24
CA VAL A 188 15.51 -5.88 3.53
C VAL A 188 16.48 -6.28 4.63
N GLN A 189 16.98 -5.30 5.36
CA GLN A 189 17.75 -5.53 6.58
C GLN A 189 16.80 -5.65 7.77
N LYS A 190 16.46 -6.89 8.17
CA LYS A 190 15.78 -7.12 9.46
C LYS A 190 16.77 -6.78 10.58
N LYS A 191 16.55 -5.68 11.30
CA LYS A 191 17.20 -5.50 12.62
C LYS A 191 16.65 -6.59 13.53
N LYS A 192 17.54 -7.31 14.22
CA LYS A 192 17.12 -8.16 15.34
C LYS A 192 16.44 -7.25 16.38
N PRO A 193 15.35 -7.72 17.01
CA PRO A 193 14.69 -6.99 18.08
C PRO A 193 15.66 -6.67 19.23
#